data_AF-A0AAW7CII9-F1
#
_entry.id   AF-A0AAW7CII9-F1
#
_cell.length_a   1.000
_cell.length_b   1.000
_cell.length_c   1.000
_cell.angle_alpha   90.00
_cell.angle_beta   90.00
_cell.angle_gamma   90.00
#
_symmetry.space_group_name_H-M   'P 1'
#
loop_
_entity.id
_entity.type
_entity.pdbx_description
1 polymer ?
#
loop_
_entity_poly.entity_id
_entity_poly.type
_entity_poly.pdbx_seq_one_letter_code
_entity_poly.pdbx_strand_id
1 'polypeptide(L)'
;MAQNGHGEPEICHYEALQKFAEETFGIGAFCCRWSAQDMTTLDKIPYIGPITKNEERVMVATGFRKWGMTGTHLAAMLMRDRIMQKENPYADIFSPQRFEADPMVKKFISAKTDVAGQLVKGKLDMRDQSLDALKNDEGAVVRINGKRAGAYKDQDGNLYLVDTTCTHMGCEVKWNSGDRTWDCPCHGSRFACTGEVVEGPAKEPLKKIDQQD
;
A
#
# COMPACT_ATOMS: atom_id res chain seq x y z
N MET A 1 -10.69 2.99 1.86
CA MET A 1 -9.24 2.81 1.68
C MET A 1 -8.89 1.62 2.54
N ALA A 2 -8.58 0.47 1.94
CA ALA A 2 -7.82 -0.52 2.67
C ALA A 2 -6.43 0.11 2.82
N GLN A 3 -6.10 0.54 4.03
CA GLN A 3 -4.71 0.78 4.41
C GLN A 3 -4.16 -0.63 4.62
N ASN A 4 -3.18 -1.06 3.81
CA ASN A 4 -2.60 -2.39 3.96
C ASN A 4 -2.17 -2.60 5.43
N GLY A 5 -2.57 -3.72 6.05
CA GLY A 5 -2.28 -3.99 7.47
C GLY A 5 -3.15 -3.23 8.48
N HIS A 6 -4.37 -2.83 8.13
CA HIS A 6 -5.34 -2.25 9.07
C HIS A 6 -6.66 -3.01 9.06
N GLY A 7 -7.02 -3.63 10.20
CA GLY A 7 -8.30 -4.29 10.39
C GLY A 7 -8.16 -5.80 10.59
N GLU A 8 -9.12 -6.56 10.06
CA GLU A 8 -9.08 -8.02 10.04
C GLU A 8 -8.00 -8.55 9.07
N PRO A 9 -7.58 -9.81 9.20
CA PRO A 9 -6.65 -10.43 8.26
C PRO A 9 -7.11 -10.29 6.81
N GLU A 10 -6.22 -9.87 5.91
CA GLU A 10 -6.53 -9.60 4.51
C GLU A 10 -7.13 -10.81 3.78
N ILE A 11 -6.79 -12.04 4.20
CA ILE A 11 -7.39 -13.26 3.65
C ILE A 11 -8.92 -13.27 3.78
N CYS A 12 -9.47 -12.69 4.85
CA CYS A 12 -10.90 -12.59 5.07
C CYS A 12 -11.61 -11.75 3.99
N HIS A 13 -10.91 -10.81 3.34
CA HIS A 13 -11.48 -10.07 2.22
C HIS A 13 -11.67 -10.95 0.98
N TYR A 14 -10.73 -11.85 0.70
CA TYR A 14 -10.88 -12.82 -0.38
C TYR A 14 -12.00 -13.82 -0.09
N GLU A 15 -12.09 -14.31 1.16
CA GLU A 15 -13.17 -15.19 1.60
C GLU A 15 -14.54 -14.53 1.50
N ALA A 16 -14.64 -13.25 1.85
CA ALA A 16 -15.87 -12.48 1.71
C ALA A 16 -16.31 -12.35 0.24
N LEU A 17 -15.38 -12.11 -0.69
CA LEU A 17 -15.68 -12.05 -2.12
C LEU A 17 -16.09 -13.41 -2.69
N GLN A 18 -15.41 -14.48 -2.26
CA GLN A 18 -15.74 -15.84 -2.63
C GLN A 18 -17.15 -16.21 -2.15
N LYS A 19 -17.45 -15.97 -0.87
CA LYS A 19 -18.78 -16.20 -0.30
C LYS A 19 -19.87 -15.42 -1.05
N PHE A 20 -19.62 -14.13 -1.33
CA PHE A 20 -20.54 -13.32 -2.12
C PHE A 20 -20.79 -13.92 -3.51
N ALA A 21 -19.75 -14.41 -4.19
CA ALA A 21 -19.88 -15.01 -5.52
C ALA A 21 -20.64 -16.35 -5.49
N GLU A 22 -20.40 -17.18 -4.48
CA GLU A 22 -21.10 -18.43 -4.23
C GLU A 22 -22.60 -18.17 -3.98
N GLU A 23 -22.93 -17.30 -3.03
CA GLU A 23 -24.31 -17.01 -2.63
C GLU A 23 -25.11 -16.29 -3.73
N THR A 24 -24.47 -15.42 -4.50
CA THR A 24 -25.15 -14.59 -5.50
C THR A 24 -25.21 -15.26 -6.87
N PHE A 25 -24.15 -15.93 -7.29
CA PHE A 25 -23.99 -16.44 -8.66
C PHE A 25 -23.84 -17.96 -8.74
N GLY A 26 -23.79 -18.68 -7.61
CA GLY A 26 -23.58 -20.13 -7.58
C GLY A 26 -22.19 -20.55 -8.09
N ILE A 27 -21.20 -19.65 -8.07
CA ILE A 27 -19.84 -19.91 -8.54
C ILE A 27 -19.07 -20.62 -7.43
N GLY A 28 -18.68 -21.88 -7.64
CA GLY A 28 -17.90 -22.68 -6.66
C GLY A 28 -16.44 -22.93 -7.04
N ALA A 29 -15.96 -22.37 -8.16
CA ALA A 29 -14.60 -22.57 -8.64
C ALA A 29 -13.89 -21.24 -8.91
N PHE A 30 -12.69 -21.09 -8.36
CA PHE A 30 -11.88 -19.87 -8.44
C PHE A 30 -10.49 -20.22 -8.96
N CYS A 31 -10.08 -19.64 -10.08
CA CYS A 31 -8.78 -19.93 -10.70
C CYS A 31 -7.64 -19.11 -10.09
N CYS A 32 -7.92 -17.92 -9.56
CA CYS A 32 -6.93 -17.02 -9.01
C CYS A 32 -7.54 -16.02 -8.04
N ARG A 33 -6.68 -15.39 -7.24
CA ARG A 33 -6.97 -14.25 -6.37
C ARG A 33 -5.89 -13.20 -6.59
N TRP A 34 -6.27 -11.93 -6.54
CA TRP A 34 -5.32 -10.83 -6.67
C TRP A 34 -5.83 -9.60 -5.91
N SER A 35 -4.89 -8.80 -5.43
CA SER A 35 -5.14 -7.47 -4.89
C SER A 35 -4.50 -6.43 -5.80
N ALA A 36 -4.87 -5.16 -5.60
CA ALA A 36 -4.26 -4.05 -6.30
C ALA A 36 -4.22 -2.82 -5.39
N GLN A 37 -3.11 -2.10 -5.43
CA GLN A 37 -2.96 -0.81 -4.77
C GLN A 37 -3.45 0.31 -5.68
N ASP A 38 -4.16 1.29 -5.12
CA ASP A 38 -4.53 2.49 -5.87
C ASP A 38 -4.08 3.75 -5.16
N MET A 39 -3.51 4.65 -5.95
CA MET A 39 -3.24 6.01 -5.54
C MET A 39 -4.55 6.80 -5.58
N THR A 40 -4.79 7.59 -4.53
CA THR A 40 -5.98 8.43 -4.43
C THR A 40 -5.58 9.86 -4.06
N THR A 41 -6.26 10.85 -4.61
CA THR A 41 -6.10 12.26 -4.24
C THR A 41 -6.98 12.63 -3.04
N LEU A 42 -6.75 13.83 -2.48
CA LEU A 42 -7.43 14.31 -1.27
C LEU A 42 -8.95 14.43 -1.45
N ASP A 43 -9.38 14.97 -2.58
CA ASP A 43 -10.79 15.15 -2.95
C ASP A 43 -11.35 14.00 -3.80
N LYS A 44 -10.53 12.97 -4.06
CA LYS A 44 -10.85 11.83 -4.93
C LYS A 44 -11.01 12.17 -6.42
N ILE A 45 -10.60 13.36 -6.86
CA ILE A 45 -10.50 13.77 -8.28
C ILE A 45 -9.04 13.57 -8.73
N PRO A 46 -8.73 12.94 -9.88
CA PRO A 46 -7.35 12.71 -10.28
C PRO A 46 -6.55 14.01 -10.48
N TYR A 47 -5.23 13.89 -10.36
CA TYR A 47 -4.28 14.95 -10.70
C TYR A 47 -3.81 14.74 -12.13
N ILE A 48 -4.11 15.69 -13.01
CA ILE A 48 -3.77 15.67 -14.44
C ILE A 48 -3.26 17.06 -14.85
N GLY A 49 -1.97 17.17 -15.18
CA GLY A 49 -1.35 18.42 -15.61
C GLY A 49 0.07 18.59 -15.08
N PRO A 50 0.67 19.79 -15.22
CA PRO A 50 2.00 20.11 -14.70
C PRO A 50 2.11 19.81 -13.20
N ILE A 51 3.27 19.36 -12.73
CA ILE A 51 3.48 19.13 -11.29
C ILE A 51 3.57 20.45 -10.53
N THR A 52 4.16 21.49 -11.14
CA THR A 52 4.28 22.82 -10.56
C THR A 52 3.94 23.89 -11.58
N LYS A 53 3.62 25.11 -11.12
CA LYS A 53 3.38 26.27 -12.00
C LYS A 53 4.61 26.70 -12.81
N ASN A 54 5.81 26.41 -12.29
CA ASN A 54 7.07 26.90 -12.87
C ASN A 54 7.74 25.87 -13.80
N GLU A 55 7.23 24.64 -13.84
CA GLU A 55 7.77 23.56 -14.67
C GLU A 55 6.62 22.90 -15.44
N GLU A 56 6.29 23.48 -16.60
CA GLU A 56 5.17 23.03 -17.42
C GLU A 56 5.47 21.77 -18.24
N ARG A 57 6.76 21.42 -18.40
CA ARG A 57 7.16 20.26 -19.23
C ARG A 57 7.10 18.95 -18.46
N VAL A 58 7.06 19.01 -17.12
CA VAL A 58 6.91 17.84 -16.27
C VAL A 58 5.46 17.74 -15.82
N MET A 59 4.73 16.83 -16.46
CA MET A 59 3.31 16.57 -16.20
C MET A 59 3.09 15.24 -15.50
N VAL A 60 2.01 15.15 -14.73
CA VAL A 60 1.55 13.94 -14.07
C VAL A 60 0.11 13.63 -14.45
N ALA A 61 -0.23 12.35 -14.50
CA ALA A 61 -1.58 11.81 -14.51
C ALA A 61 -1.64 10.72 -13.44
N THR A 62 -2.23 11.01 -12.28
CA THR A 62 -2.24 10.07 -11.14
C THR A 62 -3.48 10.25 -10.25
N GLY A 63 -3.63 9.38 -9.26
CA GLY A 63 -4.69 9.48 -8.27
C GLY A 63 -6.07 9.09 -8.82
N PHE A 64 -6.11 8.28 -9.88
CA PHE A 64 -7.33 7.82 -10.54
C PHE A 64 -8.19 6.88 -9.70
N ARG A 65 -7.68 6.38 -8.56
CA ARG A 65 -8.34 5.36 -7.76
C ARG A 65 -8.59 4.11 -8.66
N LYS A 66 -9.68 3.38 -8.42
CA LYS A 66 -10.13 2.25 -9.25
C LYS A 66 -10.59 2.63 -10.68
N TRP A 67 -10.54 3.91 -11.07
CA TRP A 67 -11.07 4.43 -12.34
C TRP A 67 -9.99 4.82 -13.36
N GLY A 68 -8.79 4.23 -13.25
CA GLY A 68 -7.67 4.49 -14.16
C GLY A 68 -8.02 4.27 -15.63
N MET A 69 -8.52 3.08 -15.98
CA MET A 69 -8.84 2.72 -17.38
C MET A 69 -9.82 3.69 -18.05
N THR A 70 -10.85 4.13 -17.31
CA THR A 70 -11.80 5.13 -17.81
C THR A 70 -11.21 6.53 -17.81
N GLY A 71 -10.45 6.89 -16.77
CA GLY A 71 -9.85 8.22 -16.59
C GLY A 71 -8.70 8.53 -17.54
N THR A 72 -8.04 7.52 -18.12
CA THR A 72 -6.92 7.71 -19.06
C THR A 72 -7.33 8.53 -20.29
N HIS A 73 -8.55 8.37 -20.81
CA HIS A 73 -9.01 9.13 -21.97
C HIS A 73 -9.09 10.63 -21.67
N LEU A 74 -9.64 10.99 -20.52
CA LEU A 74 -9.66 12.36 -20.03
C LEU A 74 -8.24 12.91 -19.86
N ALA A 75 -7.33 12.12 -19.29
CA ALA A 75 -5.94 12.52 -19.12
C ALA A 75 -5.26 12.80 -20.47
N ALA A 76 -5.45 11.91 -21.46
CA ALA A 76 -4.93 12.08 -22.80
C ALA A 76 -5.48 13.35 -23.47
N MET A 77 -6.78 13.64 -23.33
CA MET A 77 -7.38 14.86 -23.86
C MET A 77 -6.78 16.12 -23.25
N LEU A 78 -6.66 16.16 -21.91
CA LEU A 78 -6.11 17.31 -21.18
C LEU A 78 -4.64 17.55 -21.54
N MET A 79 -3.83 16.49 -21.57
CA MET A 79 -2.42 16.59 -21.93
C MET A 79 -2.23 16.98 -23.39
N ARG A 80 -3.01 16.40 -24.32
CA ARG A 80 -2.99 16.80 -25.73
C ARG A 80 -3.30 18.28 -25.89
N ASP A 81 -4.40 18.75 -25.31
CA ASP A 81 -4.81 20.15 -25.44
C ASP A 81 -3.74 21.08 -24.87
N ARG A 82 -3.14 20.73 -23.73
CA ARG A 82 -2.02 21.48 -23.16
C ARG A 82 -0.80 21.53 -24.10
N ILE A 83 -0.38 20.39 -24.66
CA ILE A 83 0.74 20.30 -25.61
C ILE A 83 0.48 21.14 -26.86
N MET A 84 -0.76 21.13 -27.35
CA MET A 84 -1.19 21.90 -28.52
C MET A 84 -1.56 23.36 -28.19
N GLN A 85 -1.32 23.81 -26.96
CA GLN A 85 -1.65 25.16 -26.49
C GLN A 85 -3.13 25.54 -26.72
N LYS A 86 -4.01 24.56 -26.59
CA LYS A 86 -5.46 24.71 -26.71
C LYS A 86 -6.09 24.81 -25.32
N GLU A 87 -6.96 25.80 -25.13
CA GLU A 87 -7.74 25.92 -23.90
C GLU A 87 -8.67 24.71 -23.72
N ASN A 88 -8.73 24.20 -22.48
CA ASN A 88 -9.60 23.10 -22.11
C ASN A 88 -10.42 23.48 -20.86
N PRO A 89 -11.76 23.45 -20.93
CA PRO A 89 -12.63 23.91 -19.84
C PRO A 89 -12.53 23.04 -18.57
N TYR A 90 -11.92 21.86 -18.66
CA TYR A 90 -11.75 20.96 -17.53
C TYR A 90 -10.35 21.04 -16.89
N ALA A 91 -9.41 21.81 -17.47
CA ALA A 91 -8.02 21.84 -17.01
C ALA A 91 -7.85 22.16 -15.52
N ASP A 92 -8.58 23.15 -15.02
CA ASP A 92 -8.45 23.61 -13.63
C ASP A 92 -9.00 22.59 -12.62
N ILE A 93 -10.03 21.83 -13.00
CA ILE A 93 -10.64 20.80 -12.15
C ILE A 93 -9.65 19.68 -11.85
N PHE A 94 -8.83 19.31 -12.83
CA PHE A 94 -7.89 18.21 -12.71
C PHE A 94 -6.47 18.67 -12.37
N SER A 95 -6.21 19.99 -12.38
CA SER A 95 -4.90 20.56 -12.07
C SER A 95 -4.36 20.04 -10.73
N PRO A 96 -3.09 19.58 -10.66
CA PRO A 96 -2.44 19.25 -9.40
C PRO A 96 -2.34 20.45 -8.44
N GLN A 97 -2.43 21.68 -8.95
CA GLN A 97 -2.37 22.92 -8.15
C GLN A 97 -3.73 23.45 -7.71
N ARG A 98 -4.84 22.74 -7.99
CA ARG A 98 -6.22 23.23 -7.73
C ARG A 98 -6.53 23.60 -6.29
N PHE A 99 -5.68 23.20 -5.34
CA PHE A 99 -5.84 23.44 -3.92
C PHE A 99 -4.95 24.55 -3.34
N GLU A 100 -4.05 25.15 -4.11
CA GLU A 100 -3.10 26.14 -3.58
C GLU A 100 -3.79 27.38 -2.97
N ALA A 101 -5.04 27.65 -3.35
CA ALA A 101 -5.84 28.75 -2.85
C ALA A 101 -6.79 28.39 -1.68
N ASP A 102 -6.89 27.12 -1.27
CA ASP A 102 -7.84 26.67 -0.23
C ASP A 102 -7.15 26.44 1.13
N PRO A 103 -7.38 27.31 2.14
CA PRO A 103 -6.84 27.15 3.49
C PRO A 103 -7.32 25.89 4.21
N MET A 104 -8.47 25.34 3.83
CA MET A 104 -9.03 24.11 4.40
C MET A 104 -8.17 22.90 4.02
N VAL A 105 -7.56 22.91 2.82
CA VAL A 105 -6.68 21.84 2.35
C VAL A 105 -5.33 21.85 3.06
N LYS A 106 -4.84 23.00 3.53
CA LYS A 106 -3.64 23.06 4.40
C LYS A 106 -3.81 22.25 5.68
N LYS A 107 -5.03 22.14 6.23
CA LYS A 107 -5.32 21.25 7.37
C LYS A 107 -5.29 19.76 6.98
N PHE A 108 -5.62 19.39 5.74
CA PHE A 108 -5.58 18.00 5.26
C PHE A 108 -4.16 17.50 4.92
N ILE A 109 -3.20 18.40 4.67
CA ILE A 109 -1.76 18.05 4.59
C ILE A 109 -1.25 17.44 5.91
N SER A 110 -2.02 17.56 7.01
CA SER A 110 -1.78 16.82 8.25
C SER A 110 -1.86 15.30 8.11
N ALA A 111 -2.12 14.71 6.93
CA ALA A 111 -1.80 13.29 6.66
C ALA A 111 -0.35 12.90 7.03
N LYS A 112 0.57 13.88 7.18
CA LYS A 112 1.89 13.69 7.81
C LYS A 112 1.83 13.18 9.26
N THR A 113 0.75 13.44 10.01
CA THR A 113 0.58 12.98 11.40
C THR A 113 0.31 11.48 11.46
N ASP A 114 -0.38 10.90 10.47
CA ASP A 114 -0.64 9.46 10.47
C ASP A 114 0.66 8.68 10.23
N VAL A 115 1.52 9.11 9.30
CA VAL A 115 2.82 8.46 9.06
C VAL A 115 3.73 8.50 10.30
N ALA A 116 3.84 9.67 10.94
CA ALA A 116 4.59 9.79 12.21
C ALA A 116 3.95 8.93 13.32
N GLY A 117 2.61 8.86 13.34
CA GLY A 117 1.85 7.98 14.21
C GLY A 117 2.16 6.51 13.98
N GLN A 118 2.18 6.03 12.73
CA GLN A 118 2.52 4.65 12.37
C GLN A 118 3.96 4.31 12.74
N LEU A 119 4.90 5.24 12.51
CA LEU A 119 6.31 5.08 12.88
C LEU A 119 6.47 4.84 14.40
N VAL A 120 5.80 5.67 15.23
CA VAL A 120 5.89 5.56 16.70
C VAL A 120 5.06 4.38 17.22
N LYS A 121 3.81 4.24 16.77
CA LYS A 121 2.90 3.18 17.20
C LYS A 121 3.45 1.80 16.87
N GLY A 122 3.99 1.60 15.67
CA GLY A 122 4.57 0.32 15.28
C GLY A 122 5.74 -0.09 16.17
N LYS A 123 6.58 0.87 16.59
CA LYS A 123 7.72 0.62 17.47
C LYS A 123 7.35 0.34 18.93
N LEU A 124 6.19 0.81 19.36
CA LEU A 124 5.66 0.57 20.72
C LEU A 124 4.72 -0.63 20.79
N ASP A 125 4.31 -1.19 19.65
CA ASP A 125 3.41 -2.34 19.62
C ASP A 125 4.16 -3.59 20.10
N MET A 126 3.72 -4.12 21.25
CA MET A 126 4.30 -5.30 21.90
C MET A 126 3.50 -6.59 21.64
N ARG A 127 2.60 -6.58 20.65
CA ARG A 127 1.82 -7.76 20.26
C ARG A 127 2.70 -8.74 19.48
N ASP A 128 3.53 -9.46 20.23
CA ASP A 128 4.38 -10.50 19.69
C ASP A 128 3.74 -11.86 20.01
N GLN A 129 3.55 -12.69 19.00
CA GLN A 129 3.13 -14.07 19.21
C GLN A 129 4.34 -14.94 19.55
N SER A 130 4.10 -16.06 20.26
CA SER A 130 5.13 -17.09 20.39
C SER A 130 5.36 -17.74 19.03
N LEU A 131 6.62 -17.98 18.70
CA LEU A 131 7.00 -18.69 17.48
C LEU A 131 6.38 -20.10 17.40
N ASP A 132 6.19 -20.74 18.56
CA ASP A 132 5.58 -22.06 18.69
C ASP A 132 4.08 -22.06 18.40
N ALA A 133 3.43 -20.90 18.52
CA ALA A 133 1.99 -20.76 18.25
C ALA A 133 1.68 -20.57 16.75
N LEU A 134 2.69 -20.27 15.94
CA LEU A 134 2.54 -20.01 14.51
C LEU A 134 2.21 -21.32 13.77
N LYS A 135 1.08 -21.39 13.08
CA LYS A 135 0.74 -22.57 12.26
C LYS A 135 1.37 -22.48 10.87
N ASN A 136 1.27 -23.57 10.12
CA ASN A 136 1.66 -23.56 8.71
C ASN A 136 0.76 -22.60 7.94
N ASP A 137 1.36 -21.90 6.98
CA ASP A 137 0.75 -20.82 6.19
C ASP A 137 0.33 -19.57 7.00
N GLU A 138 0.91 -19.38 8.19
CA GLU A 138 0.69 -18.19 9.02
C GLU A 138 1.96 -17.34 9.14
N GLY A 139 1.76 -16.03 9.28
CA GLY A 139 2.82 -15.08 9.61
C GLY A 139 2.42 -14.16 10.76
N ALA A 140 3.40 -13.81 11.58
CA ALA A 140 3.20 -12.96 12.74
C ALA A 140 4.49 -12.24 13.11
N VAL A 141 4.35 -11.13 13.81
CA VAL A 141 5.48 -10.51 14.52
C VAL A 141 5.74 -11.34 15.78
N VAL A 142 6.99 -11.70 16.00
CA VAL A 142 7.47 -12.54 17.10
C VAL A 142 8.71 -11.91 17.75
N ARG A 143 9.16 -12.49 18.87
CA ARG A 143 10.46 -12.18 19.48
C ARG A 143 11.41 -13.35 19.40
N ILE A 144 12.62 -13.10 18.93
CA ILE A 144 13.74 -14.05 18.89
C ILE A 144 14.91 -13.41 19.63
N ASN A 145 15.39 -14.07 20.68
CA ASN A 145 16.50 -13.59 21.53
C ASN A 145 16.33 -12.13 22.01
N GLY A 146 15.08 -11.74 22.33
CA GLY A 146 14.74 -10.40 22.79
C GLY A 146 14.62 -9.34 21.68
N LYS A 147 14.88 -9.69 20.42
CA LYS A 147 14.71 -8.82 19.25
C LYS A 147 13.40 -9.13 18.54
N ARG A 148 12.77 -8.10 17.97
CA ARG A 148 11.55 -8.22 17.18
C ARG A 148 11.87 -8.78 15.80
N ALA A 149 11.09 -9.74 15.33
CA ALA A 149 11.24 -10.36 14.04
C ALA A 149 9.87 -10.61 13.40
N GLY A 150 9.80 -10.56 12.08
CA GLY A 150 8.68 -11.07 11.30
C GLY A 150 8.93 -12.54 11.03
N ALA A 151 8.00 -13.40 11.46
CA ALA A 151 8.04 -14.82 11.18
C ALA A 151 6.93 -15.21 10.23
N TYR A 152 7.26 -16.03 9.24
CA TYR A 152 6.30 -16.72 8.39
C TYR A 152 6.65 -18.20 8.35
N LYS A 153 5.67 -19.08 8.56
CA LYS A 153 5.83 -20.53 8.43
C LYS A 153 5.07 -20.97 7.18
N ASP A 154 5.75 -21.57 6.22
CA ASP A 154 5.09 -22.04 5.00
C ASP A 154 4.26 -23.32 5.24
N GLN A 155 3.68 -23.83 4.15
CA GLN A 155 2.82 -25.02 4.19
C GLN A 155 3.59 -26.29 4.56
N ASP A 156 4.87 -26.36 4.25
CA ASP A 156 5.76 -27.47 4.55
C ASP A 156 6.36 -27.36 5.96
N GLY A 157 6.11 -26.25 6.66
CA GLY A 157 6.60 -25.98 8.01
C GLY A 157 7.95 -25.27 8.06
N ASN A 158 8.52 -24.86 6.91
CA ASN A 158 9.75 -24.08 6.89
C ASN A 158 9.49 -22.67 7.43
N LEU A 159 10.42 -22.18 8.23
CA LEU A 159 10.31 -20.89 8.88
C LEU A 159 11.19 -19.84 8.19
N TYR A 160 10.58 -18.71 7.87
CA TYR A 160 11.22 -17.53 7.31
C TYR A 160 11.19 -16.41 8.34
N LEU A 161 12.35 -15.83 8.60
CA LEU A 161 12.55 -14.82 9.62
C LEU A 161 13.21 -13.59 9.01
N VAL A 162 12.58 -12.43 9.24
CA VAL A 162 13.04 -11.15 8.71
C VAL A 162 12.95 -10.05 9.76
N ASP A 163 13.78 -9.03 9.63
CA ASP A 163 13.63 -7.77 10.36
C ASP A 163 12.35 -7.08 9.92
N THR A 164 11.55 -6.59 10.86
CA THR A 164 10.30 -5.89 10.56
C THR A 164 10.52 -4.41 10.19
N THR A 165 11.74 -3.92 10.28
CA THR A 165 12.09 -2.53 9.98
C THR A 165 12.14 -2.33 8.48
N CYS A 166 11.18 -1.57 7.94
CA CYS A 166 11.16 -1.22 6.53
C CYS A 166 12.43 -0.45 6.14
N THR A 167 13.15 -0.95 5.14
CA THR A 167 14.39 -0.37 4.60
C THR A 167 14.23 0.97 3.91
N HIS A 168 13.00 1.46 3.72
CA HIS A 168 12.76 2.80 3.16
C HIS A 168 13.03 3.90 4.19
N MET A 169 12.29 3.91 5.31
CA MET A 169 12.36 4.97 6.33
C MET A 169 12.19 4.45 7.77
N GLY A 170 12.34 3.14 7.99
CA GLY A 170 12.37 2.54 9.33
C GLY A 170 11.01 2.40 10.03
N CYS A 171 9.91 2.39 9.28
CA CYS A 171 8.60 2.00 9.81
C CYS A 171 8.52 0.49 9.97
N GLU A 172 7.76 0.04 10.96
CA GLU A 172 7.51 -1.38 11.14
C GLU A 172 6.51 -1.90 10.09
N VAL A 173 6.91 -2.94 9.37
CA VAL A 173 6.05 -3.67 8.43
C VAL A 173 5.05 -4.54 9.19
N LYS A 174 3.94 -4.87 8.53
CA LYS A 174 2.88 -5.72 9.04
C LYS A 174 2.69 -6.93 8.14
N TRP A 175 2.31 -8.06 8.72
CA TRP A 175 1.97 -9.25 7.95
C TRP A 175 0.67 -9.02 7.18
N ASN A 176 0.72 -9.27 5.88
CA ASN A 176 -0.43 -9.34 4.99
C ASN A 176 -0.73 -10.80 4.70
N SER A 177 -1.78 -11.31 5.34
CA SER A 177 -2.16 -12.73 5.25
C SER A 177 -2.73 -13.12 3.89
N GLY A 178 -3.33 -12.17 3.16
CA GLY A 178 -3.96 -12.43 1.87
C GLY A 178 -2.94 -12.74 0.78
N ASP A 179 -1.82 -12.03 0.80
CA ASP A 179 -0.79 -12.15 -0.24
C ASP A 179 0.53 -12.73 0.29
N ARG A 180 0.62 -13.06 1.58
CA ARG A 180 1.83 -13.56 2.26
C ARG A 180 3.03 -12.62 2.12
N THR A 181 2.78 -11.34 2.40
CA THR A 181 3.80 -10.29 2.30
C THR A 181 3.94 -9.50 3.59
N TRP A 182 5.06 -8.79 3.69
CA TRP A 182 5.28 -7.78 4.72
C TRP A 182 5.03 -6.40 4.12
N ASP A 183 4.03 -5.70 4.63
CA ASP A 183 3.52 -4.45 4.06
C ASP A 183 3.84 -3.28 5.00
N CYS A 184 4.49 -2.24 4.48
CA CYS A 184 4.82 -1.04 5.23
C CYS A 184 3.63 -0.04 5.20
N PRO A 185 2.99 0.25 6.34
CA PRO A 185 1.80 1.11 6.39
C PRO A 185 2.12 2.61 6.14
N CYS A 186 3.40 2.99 6.15
CA CYS A 186 3.80 4.39 6.01
C CYS A 186 3.79 4.89 4.56
N HIS A 187 4.45 4.15 3.66
CA HIS A 187 4.69 4.60 2.28
C HIS A 187 4.38 3.51 1.24
N GLY A 188 3.87 2.35 1.66
CA GLY A 188 3.41 1.30 0.76
C GLY A 188 4.47 0.30 0.30
N SER A 189 5.73 0.40 0.76
CA SER A 189 6.74 -0.63 0.46
C SER A 189 6.23 -2.02 0.83
N ARG A 190 6.45 -2.99 -0.05
CA ARG A 190 6.01 -4.37 0.14
C ARG A 190 7.17 -5.34 -0.05
N PHE A 191 7.23 -6.35 0.80
CA PHE A 191 8.28 -7.35 0.78
C PHE A 191 7.67 -8.75 0.77
N ALA A 192 8.33 -9.69 0.09
CA ALA A 192 7.96 -11.10 0.14
C ALA A 192 8.10 -11.61 1.59
N CYS A 193 7.47 -12.75 1.91
CA CYS A 193 7.63 -13.39 3.22
C CYS A 193 9.11 -13.70 3.58
N THR A 194 9.94 -13.88 2.56
CA THR A 194 11.39 -14.09 2.59
C THR A 194 12.22 -12.79 2.66
N GLY A 195 11.58 -11.62 2.55
CA GLY A 195 12.17 -10.30 2.75
C GLY A 195 12.55 -9.55 1.47
N GLU A 196 12.51 -10.18 0.30
CA GLU A 196 12.82 -9.51 -0.98
C GLU A 196 11.81 -8.41 -1.30
N VAL A 197 12.25 -7.33 -1.93
CA VAL A 197 11.38 -6.22 -2.32
C VAL A 197 10.40 -6.68 -3.41
N VAL A 198 9.11 -6.56 -3.14
CA VAL A 198 8.02 -6.78 -4.10
C VAL A 198 7.57 -5.45 -4.68
N GLU A 199 7.47 -4.41 -3.84
CA GLU A 199 7.01 -3.09 -4.25
C GLU A 199 7.77 -1.98 -3.49
N GLY A 200 8.14 -0.93 -4.23
CA GLY A 200 8.82 0.23 -3.67
C GLY A 200 7.92 1.08 -2.77
N PRO A 201 8.45 2.16 -2.17
CA PRO A 201 9.70 2.84 -2.51
C PRO A 201 10.99 2.24 -1.95
N ALA A 202 10.92 1.22 -1.09
CA ALA A 202 12.12 0.51 -0.65
C ALA A 202 12.90 -0.06 -1.85
N LYS A 203 14.25 -0.01 -1.78
CA LYS A 203 15.14 -0.58 -2.80
C LYS A 203 15.92 -1.78 -2.29
N GLU A 204 16.06 -1.90 -0.98
CA GLU A 204 16.80 -2.96 -0.31
C GLU A 204 15.84 -3.96 0.36
N PRO A 205 16.15 -5.26 0.37
CA PRO A 205 15.33 -6.27 1.04
C PRO A 205 15.35 -6.10 2.56
N LEU A 206 14.35 -6.66 3.25
CA LEU A 206 14.42 -6.83 4.70
C LEU A 206 15.59 -7.75 5.06
N LYS A 207 16.26 -7.43 6.17
CA LYS A 207 17.36 -8.26 6.66
C LYS A 207 16.81 -9.61 7.12
N LYS A 208 17.38 -10.71 6.64
CA LYS A 208 17.07 -12.06 7.15
C LYS A 208 17.63 -12.24 8.55
N ILE A 209 16.88 -12.93 9.41
CA ILE A 209 17.27 -13.21 10.80
C ILE A 209 17.47 -14.70 10.94
N ASP A 210 18.57 -15.12 11.57
CA ASP A 210 18.79 -16.52 11.91
C ASP A 210 18.20 -16.83 13.29
N GLN A 211 17.73 -18.06 13.52
CA GLN A 211 17.19 -18.46 14.82
C GLN A 211 18.24 -18.42 15.96
N GLN A 212 19.53 -18.37 15.61
CA GLN A 212 20.65 -18.40 16.56
C GLN A 212 21.22 -16.99 16.90
N ASP A 213 20.70 -15.93 16.29
CA ASP A 213 21.21 -14.53 16.38
C ASP A 213 20.55 -13.63 17.46
#